data_AF-A0A558GIL1-F1
#
_entry.id   AF-A0A558GIL1-F1
#
_cell.length_a   1.000
_cell.length_b   1.000
_cell.length_c   1.000
_cell.angle_alpha   90.00
_cell.angle_beta   90.00
_cell.angle_gamma   90.00
#
_symmetry.space_group_name_H-M   'P 1'
#
loop_
_entity.id
_entity.type
_entity.pdbx_description
1 polymer ?
#
loop_
_entity_poly.entity_id
_entity_poly.type
_entity_poly.pdbx_seq_one_letter_code
_entity_poly.pdbx_strand_id
1 'polypeptide(L)'
;MSAEQLLLVAREFCQAYRVRVINFAALAAAAAASTATVEGIAVHGSRSAAAESLETVLRAVPALSGKNEEFARFCTEVYLSVAEVM
;
A
#
# COMPACT_ATOMS: atom_id res chain seq x y z
N MET A 1 -2.65 6.80 2.64
CA MET A 1 -3.57 5.66 2.80
C MET A 1 -3.21 4.97 4.11
N SER A 2 -4.15 4.79 5.04
CA SER A 2 -3.88 4.15 6.33
C SER A 2 -3.75 2.63 6.20
N ALA A 3 -3.29 1.97 7.27
CA ALA A 3 -3.18 0.50 7.32
C ALA A 3 -4.56 -0.17 7.18
N GLU A 4 -5.60 0.41 7.77
CA GLU A 4 -6.98 -0.07 7.68
C GLU A 4 -7.54 0.06 6.26
N GLN A 5 -7.28 1.20 5.60
CA GLN A 5 -7.65 1.40 4.21
C GLN A 5 -6.94 0.38 3.31
N LEU A 6 -5.66 0.13 3.55
CA LEU A 6 -4.90 -0.85 2.80
C LEU A 6 -5.38 -2.30 3.06
N LEU A 7 -5.85 -2.61 4.27
CA LEU A 7 -6.48 -3.89 4.58
C LEU A 7 -7.81 -4.08 3.85
N LEU A 8 -8.63 -3.02 3.70
CA LEU A 8 -9.85 -3.08 2.90
C LEU A 8 -9.52 -3.40 1.43
N VAL A 9 -8.54 -2.71 0.86
CA VAL A 9 -8.04 -2.98 -0.50
C VAL A 9 -7.52 -4.42 -0.62
N ALA A 10 -6.76 -4.90 0.38
CA ALA A 10 -6.23 -6.26 0.41
C ALA A 10 -7.35 -7.31 0.45
N ARG A 11 -8.43 -7.09 1.20
CA ARG A 11 -9.56 -8.02 1.28
C ARG A 11 -10.26 -8.17 -0.06
N GLU A 12 -10.54 -7.06 -0.75
CA GLU A 12 -11.16 -7.10 -2.07
C GLU A 12 -10.27 -7.77 -3.10
N PHE A 13 -8.96 -7.46 -3.09
CA PHE A 13 -8.00 -8.13 -3.95
C PHE A 13 -7.93 -9.64 -3.66
N CYS A 14 -7.90 -10.03 -2.38
CA CYS A 14 -7.91 -11.43 -1.99
C CYS A 14 -9.14 -12.19 -2.49
N GLN A 15 -10.32 -11.56 -2.42
CA GLN A 15 -11.58 -12.13 -2.90
C GLN A 15 -11.55 -12.35 -4.43
N ALA A 16 -11.03 -11.40 -5.19
CA ALA A 16 -10.93 -11.50 -6.64
C ALA A 16 -9.90 -12.54 -7.12
N TYR A 17 -8.73 -12.60 -6.48
CA TYR A 17 -7.59 -13.40 -6.94
C TYR A 17 -7.40 -14.72 -6.17
N ARG A 18 -8.29 -15.05 -5.23
CA ARG A 18 -8.24 -16.26 -4.38
C ARG A 18 -6.91 -16.43 -3.63
N VAL A 19 -6.38 -15.32 -3.11
CA VAL A 19 -5.21 -15.29 -2.21
C VAL A 19 -5.64 -14.89 -0.81
N ARG A 20 -4.74 -14.94 0.17
CA ARG A 20 -5.01 -14.57 1.57
C ARG A 20 -3.98 -13.56 2.05
N VAL A 21 -4.41 -12.65 2.93
CA VAL A 21 -3.48 -11.84 3.73
C VAL A 21 -2.76 -12.77 4.70
N ILE A 22 -1.43 -12.77 4.65
CA ILE A 22 -0.58 -13.58 5.54
C ILE A 22 0.32 -12.72 6.42
N ASN A 23 0.46 -11.43 6.12
CA ASN A 23 1.36 -10.54 6.84
C ASN A 23 0.74 -9.14 6.97
N PHE A 24 0.15 -8.87 8.13
CA PHE A 24 -0.44 -7.57 8.46
C PHE A 24 0.61 -6.48 8.71
N ALA A 25 1.81 -6.86 9.16
CA ALA A 25 2.91 -5.92 9.36
C ALA A 25 3.39 -5.33 8.03
N ALA A 26 3.34 -6.10 6.94
CA ALA A 26 3.61 -5.58 5.59
C ALA A 26 2.65 -4.45 5.19
N LEU A 27 1.35 -4.60 5.49
CA LEU A 27 0.35 -3.57 5.22
C LEU A 27 0.60 -2.32 6.08
N ALA A 28 0.89 -2.50 7.36
CA ALA A 28 1.22 -1.38 8.26
C ALA A 28 2.49 -0.65 7.80
N ALA A 29 3.54 -1.39 7.41
CA ALA A 29 4.80 -0.83 6.92
C ALA A 29 4.60 -0.06 5.61
N ALA A 30 3.83 -0.60 4.67
CA ALA A 30 3.54 0.06 3.40
C ALA A 30 2.72 1.34 3.58
N ALA A 31 1.71 1.32 4.46
CA ALA A 31 0.96 2.50 4.83
C ALA A 31 1.88 3.57 5.43
N ALA A 32 2.68 3.19 6.44
CA ALA A 32 3.65 4.08 7.08
C ALA A 32 4.65 4.65 6.07
N ALA A 33 5.20 3.83 5.17
CA ALA A 33 6.13 4.27 4.15
C ALA A 33 5.55 5.35 3.24
N SER A 34 4.25 5.29 2.93
CA SER A 34 3.58 6.30 2.09
C SER A 34 3.20 7.59 2.83
N THR A 35 3.01 7.53 4.15
CA THR A 35 2.50 8.68 4.95
C THR A 35 3.48 9.17 6.02
N ALA A 36 4.72 8.69 6.02
CA ALA A 36 5.68 8.99 7.06
C ALA A 36 5.97 10.49 7.16
N THR A 37 6.06 10.94 8.41
CA THR A 37 6.64 12.24 8.76
C THR A 37 7.73 11.99 9.81
N VAL A 38 8.84 12.74 9.72
CA VAL A 38 9.96 12.66 10.66
C VAL A 38 10.20 14.07 11.18
N GLU A 39 10.09 14.29 12.49
CA GLU A 39 10.14 15.63 13.09
C GLU A 39 9.13 16.61 12.44
N GLY A 40 7.96 16.10 12.01
CA GLY A 40 6.93 16.88 11.31
C GLY A 40 7.25 17.15 9.83
N ILE A 41 8.39 16.72 9.32
CA ILE A 41 8.79 16.87 7.91
C ILE A 41 8.18 15.71 7.12
N ALA A 42 7.42 16.02 6.08
CA ALA A 42 6.94 15.01 5.14
C ALA A 42 8.12 14.32 4.44
N VAL A 43 8.18 12.99 4.53
CA VAL A 43 9.26 12.21 3.90
C VAL A 43 9.21 12.32 2.38
N HIS A 44 8.01 12.46 1.81
CA HIS A 44 7.79 12.54 0.37
C HIS A 44 7.34 13.94 -0.05
N GLY A 45 8.04 14.51 -1.04
CA GLY A 45 7.68 15.81 -1.63
C GLY A 45 6.55 15.74 -2.67
N SER A 46 6.14 14.54 -3.08
CA SER A 46 5.05 14.33 -4.03
C SER A 46 4.25 13.07 -3.70
N ARG A 47 3.01 13.04 -4.20
CA ARG A 47 2.14 11.87 -4.07
C ARG A 47 2.67 10.67 -4.86
N SER A 48 3.33 10.91 -6.00
CA SER A 48 3.97 9.85 -6.79
C SER A 48 5.11 9.18 -6.02
N ALA A 49 5.98 9.95 -5.36
CA ALA A 49 7.06 9.41 -4.54
C ALA A 49 6.53 8.58 -3.34
N ALA A 50 5.45 9.06 -2.73
CA ALA A 50 4.76 8.31 -1.67
C ALA A 50 4.16 6.98 -2.16
N ALA A 51 3.57 6.98 -3.37
CA ALA A 51 3.01 5.78 -3.99
C ALA A 51 4.11 4.79 -4.38
N GLU A 52 5.23 5.26 -4.91
CA GLU A 52 6.41 4.44 -5.24
C GLU A 52 7.00 3.78 -3.99
N SER A 53 7.08 4.52 -2.87
CA SER A 53 7.53 3.95 -1.59
C SER A 53 6.58 2.89 -1.06
N LEU A 54 5.26 3.08 -1.19
CA LEU A 54 4.27 2.06 -0.86
C LEU A 54 4.50 0.78 -1.67
N GLU A 55 4.68 0.90 -2.98
CA GLU A 55 4.90 -0.22 -3.88
C GLU A 55 6.19 -0.97 -3.53
N THR A 56 7.27 -0.22 -3.30
CA THR A 56 8.58 -0.75 -2.95
C THR A 56 8.50 -1.61 -1.70
N VAL A 57 7.81 -1.14 -0.66
CA VAL A 57 7.65 -1.90 0.57
C VAL A 57 6.81 -3.16 0.36
N LEU A 58 5.69 -3.08 -0.38
CA LEU A 58 4.86 -4.27 -0.64
C LEU A 58 5.57 -5.32 -1.52
N ARG A 59 6.47 -4.89 -2.40
CA ARG A 59 7.33 -5.80 -3.18
C ARG A 59 8.42 -6.44 -2.33
N ALA A 60 9.04 -5.68 -1.42
CA ALA A 60 10.10 -6.17 -0.55
C ALA A 60 9.58 -7.08 0.58
N VAL A 61 8.37 -6.80 1.08
CA VAL A 61 7.75 -7.54 2.18
C VAL A 61 6.37 -8.05 1.75
N PRO A 62 6.26 -9.31 1.28
CA PRO A 62 5.01 -9.89 0.82
C PRO A 62 3.91 -9.84 1.88
N ALA A 63 2.78 -9.23 1.53
CA ALA A 63 1.59 -9.16 2.38
C ALA A 63 0.65 -10.36 2.19
N LEU A 64 0.65 -10.93 0.98
CA LEU A 64 -0.31 -11.94 0.53
C LEU A 64 0.37 -13.29 0.28
N SER A 65 -0.43 -14.36 0.31
CA SER A 65 0.02 -15.72 -0.02
C SER A 65 0.44 -15.92 -1.48
N GLY A 66 0.21 -14.94 -2.34
CA GLY A 66 0.57 -14.92 -3.75
C GLY A 66 0.15 -13.60 -4.39
N LYS A 67 0.51 -13.39 -5.66
CA LYS A 67 0.13 -12.17 -6.42
C LYS A 67 0.60 -10.85 -5.81
N ASN A 68 1.74 -10.87 -5.10
CA ASN A 68 2.25 -9.70 -4.38
C ASN A 68 2.72 -8.58 -5.31
N GLU A 69 3.24 -8.90 -6.49
CA GLU A 69 3.64 -7.88 -7.47
C GLU A 69 2.41 -7.17 -8.06
N GLU A 70 1.38 -7.92 -8.45
CA GLU A 70 0.12 -7.35 -8.93
C GLU A 70 -0.61 -6.58 -7.83
N PHE A 71 -0.57 -7.08 -6.60
CA PHE A 71 -1.14 -6.40 -5.45
C PHE A 71 -0.43 -5.07 -5.15
N ALA A 72 0.91 -5.06 -5.16
CA ALA A 72 1.69 -3.84 -4.94
C ALA A 72 1.32 -2.76 -5.96
N ARG A 73 1.32 -3.12 -7.26
CA ARG A 73 0.92 -2.20 -8.34
C ARG A 73 -0.53 -1.71 -8.18
N PHE A 74 -1.45 -2.61 -7.87
CA PHE A 74 -2.86 -2.25 -7.64
C PHE A 74 -3.03 -1.25 -6.49
N CYS A 75 -2.29 -1.44 -5.39
CA CYS A 75 -2.31 -0.48 -4.28
C CYS A 75 -1.73 0.88 -4.66
N THR A 76 -0.69 0.93 -5.51
CA THR A 76 -0.17 2.18 -6.09
C THR A 76 -1.24 2.91 -6.89
N GLU A 77 -1.95 2.19 -7.77
CA GLU A 77 -3.04 2.74 -8.58
C GLU A 77 -4.18 3.30 -7.72
N VAL A 78 -4.61 2.55 -6.70
CA VAL A 78 -5.64 3.00 -5.74
C VAL A 78 -5.17 4.22 -4.94
N TYR A 79 -3.90 4.24 -4.50
CA TYR A 79 -3.35 5.38 -3.77
C TYR A 79 -3.38 6.67 -4.59
N LEU A 80 -3.12 6.56 -5.90
CA LEU A 80 -3.14 7.70 -6.83
C LEU A 80 -4.55 8.10 -7.23
N SER A 81 -5.49 7.17 -7.43
CA SER A 81 -6.86 7.48 -7.85
C SER A 81 -7.71 8.15 -6.77
N VAL A 82 -7.48 7.81 -5.49
CA VAL A 82 -8.16 8.47 -4.35
C VAL A 82 -7.79 9.96 -4.24
N ALA A 83 -6.81 10.45 -5.01
CA ALA A 83 -6.46 11.86 -5.09
C ALA A 83 -7.46 12.73 -5.84
N GLU A 84 -8.15 12.15 -6.81
CA GLU A 84 -8.95 12.92 -7.76
C GLU A 84 -10.36 13.25 -7.23
N VAL A 85 -10.71 12.75 -6.03
CA VAL A 85 -12.05 12.84 -5.43
C VAL A 85 -12.07 13.71 -4.15
N MET A 86 -10.94 14.33 -3.78
CA MET A 86 -10.83 15.30 -2.67
C MET A 86 -10.19 16.60 -3.16
#